data_AF-A0A961R6D7-F1
#
_entry.id   AF-A0A961R6D7-F1
#
_cell.length_a   1.000
_cell.length_b   1.000
_cell.length_c   1.000
_cell.angle_alpha   90.00
_cell.angle_beta   90.00
_cell.angle_gamma   90.00
#
_symmetry.space_group_name_H-M   'P 1'
#
loop_
_entity.id
_entity.type
_entity.pdbx_description
1 polymer ?
#
loop_
_entity_poly.entity_id
_entity_poly.type
_entity_poly.pdbx_seq_one_letter_code
_entity_poly.pdbx_strand_id
1 'polypeptide(L)'
;MDAIIKDLKSRGGRKVLPKSQRPTQAEAEEAVRTLLKWMGEDINREGLVDTPSRVAKAYGELFSGYDQKPAEVLGRTFEEVGGYDDMVLV
;
A
#
# COMPACT_ATOMS: atom_id res chain seq x y z
N MET A 1 -28.70 -13.31 -0.57
CA MET A 1 -27.23 -13.14 -0.70
C MET A 1 -26.88 -11.89 -1.52
N ASP A 2 -27.57 -11.64 -2.64
CA ASP A 2 -27.34 -10.47 -3.50
C ASP A 2 -27.53 -9.10 -2.84
N ALA A 3 -28.50 -8.96 -1.93
CA ALA A 3 -28.78 -7.70 -1.24
C ALA A 3 -27.62 -7.26 -0.32
N ILE A 4 -26.90 -8.20 0.30
CA ILE A 4 -25.76 -7.92 1.19
C ILE A 4 -24.52 -7.52 0.38
N ILE A 5 -24.29 -8.17 -0.77
CA ILE A 5 -23.18 -7.84 -1.69
C ILE A 5 -23.40 -6.44 -2.30
N LYS A 6 -24.65 -6.07 -2.58
CA LYS A 6 -25.03 -4.76 -3.10
C LYS A 6 -24.81 -3.64 -2.07
N ASP A 7 -25.02 -3.94 -0.79
CA ASP A 7 -24.79 -3.02 0.32
C ASP A 7 -23.29 -2.82 0.64
N LEU A 8 -22.47 -3.85 0.43
CA LEU A 8 -21.01 -3.73 0.57
C LEU A 8 -20.39 -2.79 -0.49
N LYS A 9 -20.97 -2.75 -1.69
CA LYS A 9 -20.55 -1.83 -2.77
C LYS A 9 -20.96 -0.37 -2.51
N SER A 10 -21.96 -0.13 -1.63
CA SER A 10 -22.50 1.21 -1.35
C SER A 10 -21.76 1.93 -0.21
N ARG A 11 -21.03 1.19 0.63
CA ARG A 11 -20.19 1.72 1.72
C ARG A 11 -18.91 2.35 1.16
N GLY A 12 -19.02 3.58 0.70
CA GLY A 12 -17.95 4.57 0.52
C GLY A 12 -16.57 4.01 0.23
N GLY A 13 -16.34 3.55 -1.00
CA GLY A 13 -15.01 3.15 -1.45
C GLY A 13 -13.99 4.27 -1.19
N ARG A 14 -12.81 3.91 -0.66
CA ARG A 14 -11.73 4.85 -0.36
C ARG A 14 -11.42 5.69 -1.62
N LYS A 15 -11.48 7.01 -1.51
CA LYS A 15 -11.18 7.93 -2.62
C LYS A 15 -9.66 7.91 -2.87
N VAL A 16 -9.20 7.13 -3.83
CA VAL A 16 -7.77 7.03 -4.20
C VAL A 16 -7.46 8.10 -5.26
N LEU A 17 -6.40 8.87 -5.05
CA LEU A 17 -5.93 9.83 -6.05
C LEU A 17 -5.39 9.07 -7.28
N PRO A 18 -5.78 9.45 -8.51
CA PRO A 18 -5.23 8.87 -9.72
C PRO A 18 -3.72 9.14 -9.79
N LYS A 19 -2.95 8.23 -10.41
CA LYS A 19 -1.49 8.35 -10.49
C LYS A 19 -1.01 9.69 -11.06
N SER A 20 -1.76 10.28 -12.00
CA SER A 20 -1.46 11.59 -12.60
C SER A 20 -1.58 12.78 -11.64
N GLN A 21 -2.23 12.61 -10.47
CA GLN A 21 -2.40 13.65 -9.45
C GLN A 21 -1.53 13.40 -8.21
N ARG A 22 -0.74 12.32 -8.18
CA ARG A 22 0.18 12.03 -7.07
C ARG A 22 1.46 12.85 -7.26
N PRO A 23 2.10 13.31 -6.17
CA PRO A 23 3.41 13.93 -6.24
C PRO A 23 4.45 13.02 -6.91
N THR A 24 5.42 13.63 -7.54
CA THR A 24 6.58 12.95 -8.12
C THR A 24 7.48 12.35 -7.04
N GLN A 25 8.37 11.45 -7.45
CA GLN A 25 9.41 10.89 -6.57
C GLN A 25 10.25 11.99 -5.92
N ALA A 26 10.67 13.00 -6.70
CA ALA A 26 11.48 14.09 -6.20
C ALA A 26 10.76 14.93 -5.13
N GLU A 27 9.47 15.19 -5.32
CA GLU A 27 8.64 15.90 -4.32
C GLU A 27 8.47 15.07 -3.03
N ALA A 28 8.32 13.76 -3.15
CA ALA A 28 8.27 12.87 -1.99
C ALA A 28 9.61 12.85 -1.22
N GLU A 29 10.74 12.80 -1.93
CA GLU A 29 12.07 12.87 -1.32
C GLU A 29 12.32 14.23 -0.65
N GLU A 30 11.88 15.35 -1.25
CA GLU A 30 11.99 16.68 -0.61
C GLU A 30 11.11 16.79 0.64
N ALA A 31 9.94 16.15 0.64
CA ALA A 31 9.13 16.06 1.85
C ALA A 31 9.87 15.30 2.97
N VAL A 32 10.56 14.20 2.65
CA VAL A 32 11.39 13.49 3.63
C VAL A 32 12.56 14.36 4.11
N ARG A 33 13.23 15.11 3.22
CA ARG A 33 14.27 16.08 3.61
C ARG A 33 13.72 17.13 4.57
N THR A 34 12.49 17.61 4.32
CA THR A 34 11.80 18.56 5.19
C THR A 34 11.58 17.98 6.58
N LEU A 35 11.10 16.73 6.68
CA LEU A 35 10.91 16.04 7.95
C LEU A 35 12.24 15.86 8.72
N LEU A 36 13.31 15.45 8.04
CA LEU A 36 14.63 15.30 8.65
C LEU A 36 15.15 16.63 9.21
N LYS A 37 15.08 17.70 8.41
CA LYS A 37 15.47 19.05 8.85
C LYS A 37 14.62 19.53 10.03
N TRP A 38 13.32 19.26 9.99
CA TRP A 38 12.39 19.61 11.08
C TRP A 38 12.75 18.90 12.40
N MET A 39 13.27 17.67 12.34
CA MET A 39 13.77 16.95 13.51
C MET A 39 15.16 17.42 14.00
N GLY A 40 15.82 18.34 13.29
CA GLY A 40 17.16 18.84 13.63
C GLY A 40 18.32 17.99 13.09
N GLU A 41 18.07 17.13 12.11
CA GLU A 41 19.11 16.29 11.49
C GLU A 41 19.91 17.05 10.42
N ASP A 42 21.21 16.71 10.29
CA ASP A 42 22.05 17.16 9.17
C ASP A 42 21.87 16.25 7.96
N ILE A 43 21.22 16.77 6.91
CA ILE A 43 20.94 16.00 5.68
C ILE A 43 22.21 15.65 4.87
N ASN A 44 23.34 16.31 5.12
CA ASN A 44 24.58 16.08 4.38
C ASN A 44 25.46 15.02 5.04
N ARG A 45 25.11 14.52 6.23
CA ARG A 45 25.85 13.44 6.88
C ARG A 45 25.73 12.15 6.06
N GLU A 46 26.82 11.39 5.98
CA GLU A 46 26.96 10.18 5.15
C GLU A 46 25.75 9.24 5.23
N GLY A 47 25.22 9.01 6.44
CA GLY A 47 24.07 8.13 6.64
C GLY A 47 22.71 8.66 6.13
N LEU A 48 22.56 9.96 5.87
CA LEU A 48 21.29 10.59 5.50
C LEU A 48 21.19 11.09 4.07
N VAL A 49 22.30 11.22 3.33
CA VAL A 49 22.29 11.71 1.95
C VAL A 49 21.28 10.94 1.09
N ASP A 50 21.28 9.62 1.23
CA ASP A 50 20.41 8.70 0.49
C ASP A 50 19.10 8.33 1.21
N THR A 51 18.93 8.76 2.47
CA THR A 51 17.73 8.43 3.27
C THR A 51 16.43 8.85 2.60
N PRO A 52 16.30 10.06 2.02
CA PRO A 52 15.07 10.46 1.33
C PRO A 52 14.62 9.46 0.26
N SER A 53 15.55 8.99 -0.57
CA SER A 53 15.24 8.03 -1.62
C SER A 53 14.87 6.66 -1.06
N ARG A 54 15.60 6.18 -0.05
CA ARG A 54 15.28 4.92 0.64
C ARG A 54 13.89 4.94 1.28
N VAL A 55 13.51 6.05 1.92
CA VAL A 55 12.20 6.21 2.56
C VAL A 55 11.08 6.23 1.53
N ALA A 56 11.22 7.03 0.47
CA ALA A 56 10.22 7.09 -0.60
C ALA A 56 10.01 5.72 -1.26
N LYS A 57 11.10 4.98 -1.52
CA LYS A 57 11.03 3.61 -2.03
C LYS A 57 10.35 2.65 -1.06
N ALA A 58 10.73 2.68 0.22
CA ALA A 58 10.12 1.83 1.25
C ALA A 58 8.61 2.09 1.37
N TYR A 59 8.16 3.35 1.29
CA TYR A 59 6.74 3.67 1.28
C TYR A 59 6.03 3.14 0.04
N GLY A 60 6.68 3.18 -1.12
CA GLY A 60 6.17 2.54 -2.33
C GLY A 60 5.90 1.03 -2.14
N GLU A 61 6.79 0.33 -1.43
CA GLU A 61 6.64 -1.10 -1.12
C GLU A 61 5.57 -1.35 -0.06
N LEU A 62 5.65 -0.66 1.09
CA LEU A 62 4.72 -0.79 2.21
C LEU A 62 3.26 -0.51 1.82
N PHE A 63 3.05 0.46 0.92
CA PHE A 63 1.72 0.86 0.48
C PHE A 63 1.35 0.33 -0.91
N SER A 64 2.15 -0.57 -1.48
CA SER A 64 1.93 -1.15 -2.81
C SER A 64 0.54 -1.81 -2.97
N GLY A 65 -0.02 -2.35 -1.89
CA GLY A 65 -1.34 -2.96 -1.87
C GLY A 65 -2.48 -2.01 -2.26
N TYR A 66 -2.31 -0.69 -2.14
CA TYR A 66 -3.33 0.28 -2.58
C TYR A 66 -3.50 0.35 -4.09
N ASP A 67 -2.49 -0.08 -4.85
CA ASP A 67 -2.56 -0.16 -6.31
C ASP A 67 -2.90 -1.59 -6.80
N GLN A 68 -3.17 -2.53 -5.89
CA GLN A 68 -3.51 -3.92 -6.20
C GLN A 68 -5.00 -4.20 -5.99
N LYS A 69 -5.54 -5.19 -6.72
CA LYS A 69 -6.90 -5.70 -6.51
C LYS A 69 -6.84 -7.01 -5.72
N PRO A 70 -7.35 -7.06 -4.47
CA PRO A 70 -7.34 -8.29 -3.67
C PRO A 70 -8.00 -9.49 -4.35
N ALA A 71 -9.03 -9.24 -5.17
CA ALA A 71 -9.73 -10.29 -5.92
C ALA A 71 -8.81 -11.00 -6.95
N GLU A 72 -7.82 -10.30 -7.49
CA GLU A 72 -6.84 -10.91 -8.42
C GLU A 72 -5.87 -11.83 -7.67
N VAL A 73 -5.52 -11.47 -6.43
CA VAL A 73 -4.61 -12.25 -5.57
C VAL A 73 -5.32 -13.48 -4.98
N LEU A 74 -6.57 -13.31 -4.54
CA LEU A 74 -7.36 -14.35 -3.87
C LEU A 74 -8.19 -15.21 -4.82
N GLY A 75 -8.14 -14.94 -6.14
CA GLY A 75 -9.06 -15.53 -7.12
C GLY A 75 -8.84 -17.02 -7.39
N ARG A 76 -7.76 -17.63 -6.86
CA ARG A 76 -7.46 -19.06 -7.08
C ARG A 76 -8.11 -19.91 -6.00
N THR A 77 -9.05 -20.74 -6.40
CA THR A 77 -9.69 -21.77 -5.55
C THR A 77 -9.26 -23.16 -6.02
N PHE A 78 -9.27 -24.12 -5.10
CA PHE A 78 -9.05 -25.54 -5.41
C PHE A 78 -10.32 -26.29 -5.04
N GLU A 79 -10.74 -27.20 -5.91
CA GLU A 79 -11.79 -28.15 -5.57
C GLU A 79 -11.24 -29.19 -4.60
N GLU A 80 -12.10 -29.62 -3.70
CA GLU A 80 -11.78 -30.49 -2.58
C GLU A 80 -11.47 -31.91 -3.08
N VAL A 81 -10.25 -32.41 -2.83
CA VAL A 81 -9.91 -33.81 -3.08
C VAL A 81 -10.18 -34.61 -1.80
N GLY A 82 -11.46 -34.95 -1.55
CA GLY A 82 -11.82 -35.92 -0.51
C GLY A 82 -12.77 -35.49 0.62
N GLY A 83 -13.51 -34.38 0.53
CA GLY A 83 -14.58 -34.06 1.49
C GLY A 83 -14.11 -33.49 2.84
N TYR A 84 -13.10 -32.61 2.84
CA TYR A 84 -12.54 -31.98 4.04
C TYR A 84 -13.42 -30.85 4.59
N ASP A 85 -14.31 -31.16 5.54
CA ASP A 85 -15.21 -30.19 6.20
C ASP A 85 -14.68 -29.69 7.56
N ASP A 86 -13.38 -29.85 7.83
CA ASP A 86 -12.76 -29.46 9.11
C ASP A 86 -12.20 -28.02 9.08
N MET A 87 -11.98 -27.45 10.28
CA MET A 87 -11.45 -26.09 10.42
C MET A 87 -10.04 -25.97 9.83
N VAL A 88 -9.81 -24.91 9.04
CA VAL A 88 -8.48 -24.50 8.58
C VAL A 88 -8.04 -23.27 9.37
N LEU A 89 -6.88 -23.36 10.02
CA LEU A 89 -6.21 -22.25 10.70
C LEU A 89 -4.93 -21.91 9.94
N VAL A 90 -4.68 -20.61 9.71
CA VAL A 90 -3.54 -20.06 8.96
C VAL A 90 -2.74 -19.11 9.83
#